data_AF-A0A3D1BLW0-F1
#
_entry.id   AF-A0A3D1BLW0-F1
#
_cell.length_a   1.000
_cell.length_b   1.000
_cell.length_c   1.000
_cell.angle_alpha   90.00
_cell.angle_beta   90.00
_cell.angle_gamma   90.00
#
_symmetry.space_group_name_H-M   'P 1'
#
loop_
_entity.id
_entity.type
_entity.pdbx_description
1 polymer ?
#
loop_
_entity_poly.entity_id
_entity_poly.type
_entity_poly.pdbx_seq_one_letter_code
_entity_poly.pdbx_strand_id
1 'polypeptide(L)'
;PKGIGAIYKRDGVELSPILFGAGHERGLRPGTENVPCIVGLGKACEIAKRDIDSRVSYAKFLSERLHSGLEKEIPDLKLNGHPDKRLPNTLNLCFPDTDASSLIEKLKGEIAASTGSACHAGKHTPSPVLKAIGLSDKDALSSVRFSVGKDNTEKEIREAVRIIINALKGERMC
;
A
#
# COMPACT_ATOMS: atom_id res chain seq x y z
N PRO A 1 6.34 -7.85 -13.68
CA PRO A 1 7.71 -7.94 -13.09
C PRO A 1 8.15 -6.54 -12.62
N LYS A 2 9.14 -6.42 -11.74
CA LYS A 2 9.70 -5.09 -11.40
C LYS A 2 10.49 -4.54 -12.60
N GLY A 3 10.55 -3.22 -12.76
CA GLY A 3 11.31 -2.56 -13.84
C GLY A 3 10.58 -2.44 -15.19
N ILE A 4 9.27 -2.70 -15.25
CA ILE A 4 8.42 -2.50 -16.43
C ILE A 4 7.10 -1.84 -16.02
N GLY A 5 6.52 -1.07 -16.93
CA GLY A 5 5.20 -0.45 -16.79
C GLY A 5 4.67 -0.06 -18.17
N ALA A 6 3.47 0.51 -18.21
CA ALA A 6 2.85 0.99 -19.44
C ALA A 6 2.14 2.32 -19.19
N ILE A 7 2.08 3.15 -20.23
CA ILE A 7 1.24 4.35 -20.28
C ILE A 7 0.24 4.13 -21.40
N TYR A 8 -1.05 4.24 -21.09
CA TYR A 8 -2.08 4.24 -22.11
C TYR A 8 -2.29 5.67 -22.62
N LYS A 9 -2.08 5.85 -23.92
CA LYS A 9 -2.34 7.10 -24.64
C LYS A 9 -3.63 6.91 -25.46
N ARG A 10 -4.68 7.66 -25.14
CA ARG A 10 -5.90 7.70 -25.95
C ARG A 10 -5.59 8.37 -27.30
N ASP A 11 -6.22 7.90 -28.36
CA ASP A 11 -6.13 8.54 -29.68
C ASP A 11 -6.53 10.02 -29.61
N GLY A 12 -5.82 10.86 -30.35
CA GLY A 12 -5.98 12.32 -30.36
C GLY A 12 -5.28 13.07 -29.22
N VAL A 13 -4.76 12.38 -28.19
CA VAL A 13 -3.88 13.01 -27.20
C VAL A 13 -2.49 13.16 -27.81
N GLU A 14 -1.85 14.31 -27.67
CA GLU A 14 -0.44 14.47 -28.02
C GLU A 14 0.43 14.38 -26.76
N LEU A 15 1.55 13.66 -26.86
CA LEU A 15 2.53 13.52 -25.78
C LEU A 15 3.90 13.83 -26.35
N SER A 16 4.64 14.70 -25.67
CA SER A 16 6.05 14.94 -25.98
C SER A 16 6.93 13.88 -25.30
N PRO A 17 7.92 13.30 -26.00
CA PRO A 17 8.86 12.38 -25.37
C PRO A 17 9.70 13.10 -24.32
N ILE A 18 9.95 12.43 -23.19
CA ILE A 18 10.88 12.90 -22.15
C ILE A 18 12.28 12.29 -22.30
N LEU A 19 12.41 11.24 -23.13
CA LEU A 19 13.65 10.55 -23.44
C LEU A 19 13.88 10.64 -24.96
N PHE A 20 15.13 10.86 -25.37
CA PHE A 20 15.48 11.06 -26.78
C PHE A 20 16.43 9.97 -27.28
N GLY A 21 16.22 9.50 -28.52
CA GLY A 21 16.95 8.38 -29.11
C GLY A 21 16.22 7.82 -30.34
N ALA A 22 16.46 6.54 -30.66
CA ALA A 22 15.82 5.87 -31.79
C ALA A 22 14.29 5.71 -31.63
N GLY A 23 13.56 5.55 -32.74
CA GLY A 23 12.09 5.61 -32.82
C GLY A 23 11.27 4.46 -32.22
N HIS A 24 11.75 3.78 -31.17
CA HIS A 24 11.00 2.74 -30.45
C HIS A 24 9.73 3.34 -29.81
N GLU A 25 8.72 2.50 -29.52
CA GLU A 25 7.45 2.93 -28.92
C GLU A 25 6.83 4.13 -29.66
N ARG A 26 6.85 4.10 -31.01
CA ARG A 26 6.36 5.16 -31.90
C ARG A 26 7.05 6.51 -31.69
N GLY A 27 8.32 6.49 -31.28
CA GLY A 27 9.12 7.68 -30.98
C GLY A 27 8.88 8.30 -29.60
N LEU A 28 8.04 7.70 -28.76
CA LEU A 28 7.72 8.26 -27.43
C LEU A 28 8.67 7.81 -26.33
N ARG A 29 9.26 6.61 -26.47
CA ARG A 29 10.16 6.02 -25.49
C ARG A 29 11.26 5.23 -26.21
N PRO A 30 12.44 5.84 -26.45
CA PRO A 30 13.57 5.17 -27.08
C PRO A 30 14.18 4.09 -26.16
N GLY A 31 14.94 3.18 -26.78
CA GLY A 31 15.73 2.14 -26.12
C GLY A 31 15.18 0.75 -26.39
N THR A 32 16.08 -0.22 -26.51
CA THR A 32 15.77 -1.63 -26.79
C THR A 32 14.69 -2.14 -25.86
N GLU A 33 13.69 -2.81 -26.42
CA GLU A 33 12.56 -3.36 -25.70
C GLU A 33 13.01 -4.44 -24.73
N ASN A 34 12.57 -4.33 -23.47
CA ASN A 34 12.75 -5.37 -22.48
C ASN A 34 11.72 -6.48 -22.72
N VAL A 35 11.88 -7.23 -23.81
CA VAL A 35 10.93 -8.23 -24.30
C VAL A 35 10.46 -9.20 -23.21
N PRO A 36 11.34 -9.80 -22.37
CA PRO A 36 10.90 -10.69 -21.30
C PRO A 36 9.98 -10.00 -20.28
N CYS A 37 10.29 -8.75 -19.91
CA CYS A 37 9.44 -8.00 -18.97
C CYS A 37 8.13 -7.54 -19.59
N ILE A 38 8.11 -7.21 -20.89
CA ILE A 38 6.89 -6.89 -21.64
C ILE A 38 5.96 -8.11 -21.67
N VAL A 39 6.49 -9.30 -22.00
CA VAL A 39 5.74 -10.56 -21.95
C VAL A 39 5.21 -10.82 -20.54
N GLY A 40 6.07 -10.64 -19.52
CA GLY A 40 5.66 -10.82 -18.13
C GLY A 40 4.58 -9.83 -17.67
N LEU A 41 4.61 -8.58 -18.14
CA LEU A 41 3.55 -7.60 -17.88
C LEU A 41 2.25 -8.02 -18.56
N GLY A 42 2.31 -8.40 -19.84
CA GLY A 42 1.15 -8.90 -20.59
C GLY A 42 0.49 -10.09 -19.90
N LYS A 43 1.29 -11.06 -19.44
CA LYS A 43 0.76 -12.23 -18.71
C LYS A 43 0.16 -11.84 -17.35
N ALA A 44 0.76 -10.89 -16.64
CA ALA A 44 0.21 -10.37 -15.40
C ALA A 44 -1.15 -9.68 -15.62
N CYS A 45 -1.29 -8.89 -16.69
CA CYS A 45 -2.56 -8.25 -17.07
C CYS A 45 -3.65 -9.28 -17.45
N GLU A 46 -3.30 -10.32 -18.20
CA GLU A 46 -4.21 -11.41 -18.56
C GLU A 46 -4.75 -12.12 -17.30
N ILE A 47 -3.86 -12.51 -16.39
CA ILE A 47 -4.22 -13.14 -15.12
C ILE A 47 -5.04 -12.20 -14.25
N ALA A 48 -4.67 -10.92 -14.18
CA ALA A 48 -5.42 -9.92 -13.43
C ALA A 48 -6.84 -9.79 -13.96
N LYS A 49 -7.04 -9.67 -15.29
CA LYS A 49 -8.37 -9.58 -15.90
C LYS A 49 -9.23 -10.81 -15.59
N ARG A 50 -8.65 -12.01 -15.62
CA ARG A 50 -9.36 -13.26 -15.32
C ARG A 50 -9.82 -13.34 -13.87
N ASP A 51 -8.99 -12.86 -12.94
CA ASP A 51 -9.17 -13.08 -11.50
C ASP A 51 -9.65 -11.83 -10.74
N ILE A 52 -9.92 -10.70 -11.41
CA ILE A 52 -10.08 -9.40 -10.73
C ILE A 52 -11.23 -9.39 -9.73
N ASP A 53 -12.40 -9.92 -10.09
CA ASP A 53 -13.60 -9.86 -9.26
C ASP A 53 -13.45 -10.70 -7.98
N SER A 54 -12.87 -11.91 -8.11
CA SER A 54 -12.60 -12.78 -6.97
C SER A 54 -11.50 -12.21 -6.08
N ARG A 55 -10.45 -11.62 -6.66
CA ARG A 55 -9.37 -10.95 -5.92
C ARG A 55 -9.85 -9.72 -5.16
N VAL A 56 -10.72 -8.91 -5.77
CA VAL A 56 -11.33 -7.74 -5.13
C VAL A 56 -12.15 -8.19 -3.93
N SER A 57 -13.02 -9.19 -4.11
CA SER A 57 -13.88 -9.71 -3.05
C SER A 57 -13.06 -10.31 -1.90
N TYR A 58 -12.04 -11.11 -2.22
CA TYR A 58 -11.18 -11.75 -1.22
C TYR A 58 -10.31 -10.75 -0.47
N ALA A 59 -9.68 -9.79 -1.18
CA ALA A 59 -8.89 -8.74 -0.54
C ALA A 59 -9.75 -7.87 0.38
N LYS A 60 -10.96 -7.52 -0.06
CA LYS A 60 -11.93 -6.78 0.76
C LYS A 60 -12.24 -7.54 2.06
N PHE A 61 -12.60 -8.82 1.95
CA PHE A 61 -12.84 -9.69 3.10
C PHE A 61 -11.65 -9.71 4.08
N LEU A 62 -10.43 -9.92 3.59
CA LEU A 62 -9.24 -9.93 4.46
C LEU A 62 -8.96 -8.57 5.10
N SER A 63 -9.10 -7.47 4.35
CA SER A 63 -8.85 -6.12 4.87
C SER A 63 -9.88 -5.72 5.94
N GLU A 64 -11.15 -6.10 5.78
CA GLU A 64 -12.22 -5.84 6.76
C GLU A 64 -12.04 -6.69 8.02
N ARG A 65 -11.59 -7.95 7.87
CA ARG A 65 -11.22 -8.81 8.99
C ARG A 65 -10.05 -8.23 9.79
N LEU A 66 -9.02 -7.72 9.11
CA LEU A 66 -7.90 -7.04 9.76
C LEU A 66 -8.39 -5.79 10.50
N HIS A 67 -9.17 -4.94 9.82
CA HIS A 67 -9.67 -3.70 10.40
C HIS A 67 -10.53 -3.94 11.63
N SER A 68 -11.57 -4.78 11.51
CA SER A 68 -12.48 -5.09 12.62
C SER A 68 -11.80 -5.84 13.76
N GLY A 69 -10.75 -6.63 13.49
CA GLY A 69 -9.96 -7.27 14.53
C GLY A 69 -9.16 -6.27 15.36
N LEU A 70 -8.60 -5.24 14.72
CA LEU A 70 -7.84 -4.18 15.40
C LEU A 70 -8.77 -3.19 16.11
N GLU A 71 -9.85 -2.76 15.47
CA GLU A 71 -10.80 -1.77 15.99
C GLU A 71 -11.47 -2.23 17.30
N LYS A 72 -11.70 -3.53 17.46
CA LYS A 72 -12.26 -4.10 18.71
C LYS A 72 -11.35 -3.96 19.92
N GLU A 73 -10.04 -3.92 19.70
CA GLU A 73 -9.02 -4.06 20.76
C GLU A 73 -8.24 -2.76 20.97
N ILE A 74 -8.33 -1.83 20.03
CA ILE A 74 -7.60 -0.55 20.04
C ILE A 74 -8.63 0.59 20.09
N PRO A 75 -8.88 1.15 21.29
CA PRO A 75 -9.69 2.35 21.42
C PRO A 75 -9.15 3.48 20.54
N ASP A 76 -10.04 4.28 19.96
CA ASP A 76 -9.71 5.45 19.14
C ASP A 76 -8.86 5.17 17.88
N LEU A 77 -8.80 3.91 17.43
CA LEU A 77 -8.22 3.56 16.12
C LEU A 77 -9.01 4.26 15.01
N LYS A 78 -8.33 4.98 14.13
CA LYS A 78 -8.97 5.72 13.04
C LYS A 78 -8.55 5.19 11.68
N LEU A 79 -9.52 5.04 10.78
CA LEU A 79 -9.26 4.77 9.37
C LEU A 79 -8.98 6.08 8.63
N ASN A 80 -7.85 6.12 7.91
CA ASN A 80 -7.50 7.23 7.03
C ASN A 80 -8.05 7.00 5.62
N GLY A 81 -8.79 7.99 5.11
CA GLY A 81 -9.41 7.96 3.79
C GLY A 81 -10.90 7.65 3.85
N HIS A 82 -11.52 7.43 2.68
CA HIS A 82 -12.95 7.17 2.59
C HIS A 82 -13.29 5.77 3.14
N PRO A 83 -14.36 5.60 3.94
CA PRO A 83 -14.75 4.30 4.51
C PRO A 83 -14.98 3.22 3.43
N ASP A 84 -15.76 3.56 2.39
CA ASP A 84 -16.12 2.60 1.33
C ASP A 84 -15.40 2.79 -0.01
N LYS A 85 -15.09 4.03 -0.41
CA LYS A 85 -14.47 4.37 -1.71
C LYS A 85 -12.95 4.31 -1.63
N ARG A 86 -12.42 3.12 -1.37
CA ARG A 86 -10.99 2.86 -1.24
C ARG A 86 -10.62 1.53 -1.91
N LEU A 87 -9.33 1.33 -2.14
CA LEU A 87 -8.84 0.06 -2.66
C LEU A 87 -9.17 -1.07 -1.69
N PRO A 88 -9.66 -2.22 -2.17
CA PRO A 88 -10.15 -3.31 -1.31
C PRO A 88 -9.04 -3.97 -0.49
N ASN A 89 -7.78 -3.74 -0.85
CA ASN A 89 -6.66 -4.44 -0.26
C ASN A 89 -5.80 -3.56 0.67
N THR A 90 -6.11 -2.26 0.78
CA THR A 90 -5.25 -1.29 1.46
C THR A 90 -5.96 -0.72 2.68
N LEU A 91 -5.31 -0.85 3.84
CA LEU A 91 -5.75 -0.31 5.11
C LEU A 91 -4.73 0.73 5.57
N ASN A 92 -5.14 1.98 5.80
CA ASN A 92 -4.28 2.99 6.39
C ASN A 92 -4.93 3.44 7.70
N LEU A 93 -4.29 3.13 8.82
CA LEU A 93 -4.85 3.32 10.15
C LEU A 93 -3.97 4.24 10.97
N CYS A 94 -4.58 5.17 11.68
CA CYS A 94 -3.92 6.00 12.70
C CYS A 94 -4.06 5.31 14.05
N PHE A 95 -2.92 4.96 14.65
CA PHE A 95 -2.83 4.33 15.97
C PHE A 95 -2.65 5.42 17.03
N PRO A 96 -3.62 5.64 17.92
CA PRO A 96 -3.54 6.74 18.88
C PRO A 96 -2.35 6.58 19.82
N ASP A 97 -1.62 7.70 20.01
CA ASP A 97 -0.44 7.81 20.89
C ASP A 97 0.70 6.81 20.58
N THR A 98 0.73 6.26 19.37
CA THR A 98 1.78 5.36 18.89
C THR A 98 2.61 6.04 17.80
N ASP A 99 3.92 5.94 17.90
CA ASP A 99 4.82 6.29 16.79
C ASP A 99 4.83 5.14 15.76
N ALA A 100 4.47 5.43 14.50
CA ALA A 100 4.32 4.41 13.47
C ALA A 100 5.65 3.69 13.16
N SER A 101 6.79 4.37 13.26
CA SER A 101 8.10 3.79 12.99
C SER A 101 8.51 2.81 14.10
N SER A 102 8.28 3.18 15.37
CA SER A 102 8.45 2.30 16.53
C SER A 102 7.62 1.02 16.39
N LEU A 103 6.33 1.16 16.06
CA LEU A 103 5.46 0.01 15.85
C LEU A 103 5.98 -0.90 14.72
N ILE A 104 6.36 -0.34 13.57
CA ILE A 104 6.88 -1.16 12.46
C ILE A 104 8.18 -1.88 12.83
N GLU A 105 9.08 -1.26 13.60
CA GLU A 105 10.30 -1.94 14.05
C GLU A 105 9.98 -3.12 14.99
N LYS A 106 8.97 -2.98 15.87
CA LYS A 106 8.50 -4.10 16.71
C LYS A 106 7.86 -5.24 15.93
N LEU A 107 7.26 -4.93 14.78
CA LEU A 107 6.62 -5.92 13.90
C LEU A 107 7.60 -6.63 12.96
N LYS A 108 8.86 -6.19 12.93
CA LYS A 108 9.87 -6.65 11.99
C LYS A 108 10.16 -8.14 12.15
N GLY A 109 10.22 -8.85 11.03
CA GLY A 109 10.39 -10.30 10.99
C GLY A 109 9.08 -11.09 11.03
N GLU A 110 7.99 -10.47 11.47
CA GLU A 110 6.67 -11.12 11.54
C GLU A 110 5.66 -10.50 10.56
N ILE A 111 5.62 -9.17 10.45
CA ILE A 111 4.69 -8.44 9.59
C ILE A 111 5.44 -7.40 8.76
N ALA A 112 5.23 -7.44 7.45
CA ALA A 112 5.65 -6.37 6.54
C ALA A 112 4.55 -5.30 6.43
N ALA A 113 4.85 -4.08 6.87
CA ALA A 113 3.97 -2.92 6.77
C ALA A 113 4.76 -1.68 6.36
N SER A 114 4.08 -0.56 6.12
CA SER A 114 4.71 0.71 5.75
C SER A 114 4.14 1.86 6.57
N THR A 115 4.98 2.83 6.93
CA THR A 115 4.49 4.03 7.61
C THR A 115 3.72 4.93 6.64
N GLY A 116 2.89 5.80 7.22
CA GLY A 116 2.34 6.97 6.56
C GLY A 116 3.36 8.11 6.43
N SER A 117 4.66 7.84 6.44
CA SER A 117 5.72 8.84 6.24
C SER A 117 6.57 8.44 5.02
N ALA A 118 6.97 9.42 4.22
CA ALA A 118 7.98 9.18 3.21
C ALA A 118 9.34 9.25 3.90
N CYS A 119 9.97 8.11 4.19
CA CYS A 119 11.38 8.08 4.56
C CYS A 119 12.23 8.43 3.32
N HIS A 120 12.28 9.70 2.97
CA HIS A 120 13.32 10.26 2.11
C HIS A 120 14.30 11.04 2.99
N ALA A 121 15.58 10.68 2.94
CA ALA A 121 16.69 11.42 3.55
C ALA A 121 16.70 11.56 5.09
N GLY A 122 16.36 10.50 5.83
CA GLY A 122 16.64 10.41 7.28
C GLY A 122 15.85 11.36 8.18
N LYS A 123 14.83 12.06 7.65
CA LYS A 123 13.93 12.91 8.43
C LYS A 123 12.56 12.24 8.59
N HIS A 124 12.11 12.11 9.84
CA HIS A 124 10.72 11.78 10.17
C HIS A 124 9.82 12.95 9.79
N THR A 125 9.28 12.92 8.57
CA THR A 125 8.34 13.94 8.08
C THR A 125 6.96 13.31 7.84
N PRO A 126 5.87 13.99 8.24
CA PRO A 126 4.51 13.53 7.95
C PRO A 126 4.28 13.32 6.44
N SER A 127 3.48 12.33 6.04
CA SER A 127 3.12 12.18 4.62
C SER A 127 2.38 13.41 4.11
N PRO A 128 2.79 13.98 2.96
CA PRO A 128 2.07 15.08 2.34
C PRO A 128 0.64 14.69 1.94
N VAL A 129 0.37 13.40 1.65
CA VAL A 129 -0.98 12.91 1.34
C VAL A 129 -1.87 12.93 2.58
N LEU A 130 -1.36 12.51 3.73
CA LEU A 130 -2.12 12.53 4.99
C LEU A 130 -2.38 13.97 5.45
N LYS A 131 -1.40 14.86 5.29
CA LYS A 131 -1.57 16.30 5.52
C LYS A 131 -2.63 16.91 4.61
N ALA A 132 -2.63 16.56 3.31
CA ALA A 132 -3.59 17.09 2.34
C ALA A 132 -5.05 16.70 2.65
N ILE A 133 -5.27 15.56 3.32
CA ILE A 133 -6.61 15.14 3.77
C ILE A 133 -6.95 15.63 5.19
N GLY A 134 -6.14 16.52 5.77
CA GLY A 134 -6.45 17.24 7.01
C GLY A 134 -5.89 16.63 8.30
N LEU A 135 -5.03 15.61 8.23
CA LEU A 135 -4.42 15.07 9.46
C LEU A 135 -3.44 16.06 10.10
N SER A 136 -3.42 16.05 11.43
CA SER A 136 -2.35 16.69 12.20
C SER A 136 -1.01 15.98 11.94
N ASP A 137 0.11 16.63 12.28
CA ASP A 137 1.43 15.99 12.16
C ASP A 137 1.52 14.75 13.06
N LYS A 138 0.93 14.83 14.26
CA LYS A 138 0.82 13.72 15.20
C LYS A 138 0.10 12.53 14.56
N ASP A 139 -1.12 12.71 14.08
CA ASP A 139 -1.91 11.61 13.50
C ASP A 139 -1.23 11.03 12.25
N ALA A 140 -0.61 11.88 11.42
CA ALA A 140 0.09 11.43 10.22
C ALA A 140 1.35 10.60 10.56
N LEU A 141 2.08 10.95 11.62
CA LEU A 141 3.23 10.17 12.12
C LEU A 141 2.80 8.91 12.88
N SER A 142 1.57 8.87 13.36
CA SER A 142 0.93 7.70 13.99
C SER A 142 0.22 6.77 13.00
N SER A 143 0.33 7.04 11.70
CA SER A 143 -0.37 6.28 10.67
C SER A 143 0.47 5.13 10.10
N VAL A 144 -0.10 3.93 10.04
CA VAL A 144 0.49 2.73 9.43
C VAL A 144 -0.41 2.22 8.31
N ARG A 145 0.21 1.90 7.17
CA ARG A 145 -0.44 1.27 6.02
C ARG A 145 -0.11 -0.22 5.98
N PHE A 146 -1.16 -1.02 6.07
CA PHE A 146 -1.18 -2.44 5.79
C PHE A 146 -1.75 -2.70 4.39
N SER A 147 -1.25 -3.73 3.72
CA SER A 147 -1.77 -4.15 2.43
C SER A 147 -1.85 -5.67 2.38
N VAL A 148 -3.01 -6.18 1.98
CA VAL A 148 -3.25 -7.62 1.81
C VAL A 148 -3.19 -7.97 0.32
N GLY A 149 -2.95 -9.24 0.03
CA GLY A 149 -2.80 -9.76 -1.31
C GLY A 149 -3.39 -11.15 -1.48
N LYS A 150 -3.35 -11.64 -2.72
CA LYS A 150 -3.91 -12.94 -3.11
C LYS A 150 -3.31 -14.14 -2.37
N ASP A 151 -2.11 -14.00 -1.82
CA ASP A 151 -1.38 -15.07 -1.15
C ASP A 151 -1.57 -15.01 0.38
N ASN A 152 -2.23 -13.98 0.91
CA ASN A 152 -2.58 -13.94 2.33
C ASN A 152 -3.77 -14.84 2.65
N THR A 153 -3.81 -15.33 3.89
CA THR A 153 -4.86 -16.20 4.41
C THR A 153 -5.58 -15.57 5.60
N GLU A 154 -6.82 -16.00 5.87
CA GLU A 154 -7.55 -15.55 7.06
C GLU A 154 -6.79 -15.89 8.36
N LYS A 155 -6.09 -17.03 8.40
CA LYS A 155 -5.27 -17.42 9.55
C LYS A 155 -4.16 -16.41 9.81
N GLU A 156 -3.44 -16.00 8.76
CA GLU A 156 -2.39 -14.97 8.88
C GLU A 156 -2.98 -13.61 9.28
N ILE A 157 -4.17 -13.24 8.81
CA ILE A 157 -4.83 -12.01 9.26
C ILE A 157 -5.14 -12.05 10.76
N ARG A 158 -5.68 -13.17 11.26
CA ARG A 158 -5.95 -13.32 12.70
C ARG A 158 -4.67 -13.27 13.53
N GLU A 159 -3.59 -13.85 13.02
CA GLU A 159 -2.29 -13.81 13.69
C GLU A 159 -1.69 -12.40 13.67
N ALA A 160 -1.78 -11.71 12.54
CA ALA A 160 -1.33 -10.32 12.40
C ALA A 160 -2.02 -9.40 13.43
N VAL A 161 -3.34 -9.55 13.62
CA VAL A 161 -4.08 -8.81 14.66
C VAL A 161 -3.48 -9.05 16.05
N ARG A 162 -3.21 -10.30 16.42
CA ARG A 162 -2.62 -10.64 17.73
C ARG A 162 -1.24 -10.03 17.92
N ILE A 163 -0.37 -10.17 16.91
CA ILE A 163 0.99 -9.64 16.94
C ILE A 163 0.96 -8.11 17.10
N ILE A 164 0.13 -7.41 16.32
CA ILE A 164 -0.02 -5.94 16.41
C ILE A 164 -0.49 -5.51 17.81
N ILE A 165 -1.50 -6.17 18.36
CA ILE A 165 -2.01 -5.86 19.71
C ILE A 165 -0.92 -6.09 20.78
N ASN A 166 -0.17 -7.18 20.66
CA ASN A 166 0.91 -7.49 21.61
C ASN A 166 2.04 -6.44 21.53
N ALA A 167 2.41 -6.02 20.32
CA ALA A 167 3.42 -4.97 20.11
C ALA A 167 3.02 -3.62 20.74
N LEU A 168 1.73 -3.29 20.70
CA LEU A 168 1.16 -2.08 21.32
C LEU A 168 1.09 -2.18 22.84
N LYS A 169 0.78 -3.35 23.41
CA LYS A 169 0.74 -3.54 24.87
C LYS A 169 2.11 -3.35 25.53
N GLY A 170 3.20 -3.74 24.86
CA GLY A 170 4.56 -3.48 25.33
C GLY A 170 4.93 -1.98 25.39
N GLU A 171 4.11 -1.10 24.81
CA GLU A 171 4.32 0.35 24.80
C GLU A 171 3.64 1.06 25.99
N ARG A 172 2.60 0.44 26.59
CA ARG A 172 1.81 1.02 27.70
C ARG A 172 2.46 0.84 29.09
N MET A 173 3.74 0.49 29.17
CA MET A 173 4.44 0.13 30.41
C MET A 173 5.54 1.12 30.81
N CYS A 174 5.45 2.38 30.35
CA CYS A 174 6.30 3.49 30.78
C CYS A 174 5.46 4.66 31.27
#